data_AF-A0A918K5L4-F1
#
_entry.id   AF-A0A918K5L4-F1
#
_cell.length_a   1.000
_cell.length_b   1.000
_cell.length_c   1.000
_cell.angle_alpha   90.00
_cell.angle_beta   90.00
_cell.angle_gamma   90.00
#
_symmetry.space_group_name_H-M   'P 1'
#
loop_
_entity.id
_entity.type
_entity.pdbx_description
1 polymer ?
#
loop_
_entity_poly.entity_id
_entity_poly.type
_entity_poly.pdbx_seq_one_letter_code
_entity_poly.pdbx_strand_id
1 'polypeptide(L)' 'MSNQHLESLANQIKQACLKAAQEGFEDAELSGLCREGCVEAALSAIEMVDIDQLLESNLEDTEGS' A
#
# COMPACT_ATOMS: atom_id res chain seq x y z
N MET A 1 -1.76 4.98 24.01
CA MET A 1 -1.74 4.33 22.69
C MET A 1 -2.78 3.22 22.69
N SER A 2 -4.02 3.53 22.34
CA SER A 2 -5.13 2.58 22.33
C SER A 2 -4.93 1.60 21.17
N ASN A 3 -5.16 0.30 21.40
CA ASN A 3 -4.99 -0.76 20.40
C ASN A 3 -5.73 -0.45 19.07
N GLN A 4 -6.85 0.27 19.17
CA GLN A 4 -7.67 0.72 18.05
C GLN A 4 -6.93 1.58 17.01
N HIS A 5 -5.98 2.43 17.42
CA HIS A 5 -5.22 3.25 16.47
C HIS A 5 -4.17 2.42 15.72
N LEU A 6 -3.55 1.45 16.40
CA LEU A 6 -2.66 0.47 15.75
C LEU A 6 -3.43 -0.43 14.78
N GLU A 7 -4.65 -0.85 15.13
CA GLU A 7 -5.52 -1.62 14.25
C GLU A 7 -5.96 -0.81 13.01
N SER A 8 -6.24 0.49 13.18
CA SER A 8 -6.54 1.39 12.06
C SER A 8 -5.35 1.52 11.12
N LEU A 9 -4.18 1.84 11.65
CA LEU A 9 -2.94 1.98 10.88
C LEU A 9 -2.57 0.68 10.16
N ALA A 10 -2.65 -0.47 10.84
CA ALA A 10 -2.37 -1.77 10.23
C ALA A 10 -3.33 -2.08 9.07
N ASN A 11 -4.61 -1.69 9.19
CA ASN A 11 -5.56 -1.81 8.09
C ASN A 11 -5.23 -0.87 6.93
N GLN A 12 -4.82 0.37 7.20
CA GLN A 12 -4.43 1.32 6.16
C GLN A 12 -3.22 0.82 5.37
N ILE A 13 -2.16 0.34 6.07
CA ILE A 13 -0.99 -0.27 5.44
C ILE A 13 -1.41 -1.46 4.57
N LYS A 14 -2.26 -2.35 5.10
CA LYS A 14 -2.76 -3.50 4.35
C LYS A 14 -3.50 -3.08 3.07
N GLN A 15 -4.35 -2.06 3.15
CA GLN A 15 -5.08 -1.54 1.97
C GLN A 15 -4.12 -0.92 0.95
N ALA A 16 -3.11 -0.17 1.41
CA ALA A 16 -2.10 0.42 0.53
C ALA A 16 -1.34 -0.68 -0.24
N CYS A 17 -0.89 -1.74 0.44
CA CYS A 17 -0.21 -2.85 -0.22
C CYS A 17 -1.12 -3.59 -1.22
N LEU A 18 -2.38 -3.85 -0.86
CA LEU A 18 -3.33 -4.51 -1.77
C LEU A 18 -3.59 -3.67 -3.02
N LYS A 19 -3.75 -2.36 -2.85
CA LYS A 19 -3.98 -1.42 -3.95
C LYS A 19 -2.75 -1.36 -4.86
N ALA A 20 -1.56 -1.19 -4.30
CA ALA A 20 -0.32 -1.16 -5.09
C ALA A 20 -0.12 -2.46 -5.89
N ALA A 21 -0.41 -3.62 -5.28
CA ALA A 21 -0.33 -4.90 -5.98
C ALA A 21 -1.30 -5.00 -7.15
N GLN A 22 -2.55 -4.54 -6.97
CA GLN A 22 -3.57 -4.53 -8.01
C GLN A 22 -3.15 -3.60 -9.16
N GLU A 23 -2.77 -2.36 -8.86
CA GLU A 23 -2.33 -1.38 -9.85
C GLU A 23 -1.12 -1.89 -10.63
N GLY A 24 -0.10 -2.41 -9.95
CA GLY A 24 1.08 -2.97 -10.61
C GLY A 24 0.78 -4.18 -11.51
N PHE A 25 -0.15 -5.04 -11.09
CA PHE A 25 -0.60 -6.17 -11.92
C PHE A 25 -1.36 -5.69 -13.16
N GLU A 26 -2.33 -4.79 -12.97
CA GLU A 26 -3.19 -4.26 -14.03
C GLU A 26 -2.37 -3.49 -15.07
N ASP A 27 -1.44 -2.63 -14.64
CA ASP A 27 -0.55 -1.88 -15.52
C ASP A 27 0.34 -2.81 -16.36
N ALA A 28 0.85 -3.88 -15.76
CA ALA A 28 1.64 -4.88 -16.46
C ALA A 28 0.80 -5.71 -17.43
N GLU A 29 -0.43 -6.08 -17.06
CA GLU A 29 -1.36 -6.78 -17.95
C GLU A 29 -1.76 -5.90 -19.15
N LEU A 30 -2.05 -4.62 -18.92
CA LEU A 30 -2.31 -3.63 -19.96
C LEU A 30 -1.10 -3.43 -20.88
N SER A 31 0.11 -3.54 -20.34
CA SER A 31 1.37 -3.49 -21.10
C SER A 31 1.67 -4.79 -21.86
N GLY A 32 0.81 -5.81 -21.73
CA GLY A 32 0.93 -7.07 -22.45
C GLY A 32 1.98 -8.03 -21.88
N LEU A 33 2.35 -7.88 -20.61
CA LEU A 33 3.27 -8.82 -19.96
C LEU A 33 2.62 -10.20 -19.80
N CYS A 34 3.47 -11.22 -19.70
CA CYS A 34 3.02 -12.54 -19.28
C CYS A 34 2.57 -12.51 -17.81
N ARG A 35 1.83 -13.53 -17.39
CA ARG A 35 1.30 -13.63 -16.01
C ARG A 35 2.38 -13.56 -14.93
N GLU A 36 3.56 -14.14 -15.19
CA GLU A 36 4.71 -14.07 -14.27
C GLU A 36 5.20 -12.63 -14.15
N GLY A 37 5.37 -11.93 -15.26
CA GLY A 37 5.73 -10.51 -15.27
C GLY A 37 4.70 -9.60 -14.60
N CYS A 38 3.40 -9.89 -14.73
CA CYS A 38 2.37 -9.17 -13.98
C CYS A 38 2.48 -9.39 -12.47
N VAL A 39 2.85 -10.59 -12.03
CA VAL A 39 3.07 -10.88 -10.60
C VAL A 39 4.33 -10.18 -10.10
N GLU A 40 5.42 -10.19 -10.86
CA GLU A 40 6.64 -9.44 -10.53
C GLU A 40 6.36 -7.94 -10.39
N ALA A 41 5.61 -7.36 -11.33
CA ALA A 41 5.21 -5.95 -11.28
C ALA A 41 4.36 -5.63 -10.05
N ALA A 42 3.40 -6.50 -9.68
CA ALA A 42 2.62 -6.35 -8.47
C ALA A 42 3.49 -6.37 -7.20
N LEU A 43 4.49 -7.25 -7.14
CA LEU A 43 5.43 -7.32 -6.01
C LEU A 43 6.31 -6.07 -5.94
N SER A 44 6.87 -5.63 -7.06
CA SER A 44 7.64 -4.37 -7.12
C SER A 44 6.80 -3.16 -6.72
N ALA A 45 5.52 -3.11 -7.09
CA ALA A 45 4.63 -2.04 -6.66
C ALA A 45 4.40 -2.05 -5.13
N ILE A 46 4.25 -3.23 -4.52
CA ILE A 46 4.17 -3.35 -3.04
C ILE A 46 5.47 -2.84 -2.39
N GLU A 47 6.64 -3.19 -2.93
CA GLU A 47 7.94 -2.73 -2.40
C GLU A 47 8.11 -1.20 -2.46
N MET A 48 7.40 -0.54 -3.38
CA MET A 48 7.40 0.92 -3.52
C MET A 48 6.38 1.64 -2.63
N VAL A 49 5.55 0.91 -1.86
CA VAL A 49 4.61 1.54 -0.92
C VAL A 49 5.40 2.29 0.15
N ASP A 50 5.17 3.60 0.23
CA ASP A 50 5.80 4.47 1.22
C ASP A 50 5.12 4.29 2.59
N ILE A 51 5.72 3.46 3.43
CA ILE A 51 5.23 3.19 4.78
C ILE A 51 5.46 4.40 5.70
N ASP A 52 6.53 5.15 5.50
CA ASP A 52 6.86 6.31 6.34
C ASP A 52 5.80 7.40 6.18
N GLN A 53 5.37 7.67 4.94
CA GLN A 53 4.26 8.58 4.66
C GLN A 53 2.94 8.14 5.31
N LEU A 54 2.64 6.83 5.35
CA LEU A 54 1.44 6.30 6.00
C LEU A 54 1.48 6.41 7.53
N LEU A 55 2.67 6.31 8.11
CA LEU A 55 2.91 6.53 9.53
C LEU A 55 2.75 8.00 9.90
N GLU A 56 3.32 8.91 9.11
CA GLU A 56 3.19 10.36 9.30
C GLU A 56 1.73 10.83 9.22
N SER A 57 0.98 10.32 8.24
CA SER A 57 -0.44 10.64 8.07
C SER A 57 -1.32 10.26 9.27
N ASN A 58 -0.95 9.21 10.03
CA ASN A 58 -1.66 8.84 11.27
C ASN A 58 -1.17 9.63 12.50
N LEU A 59 0.01 10.27 12.44
CA LEU A 59 0.54 11.12 13.52
C LEU A 59 -0.04 12.54 13.46
N GLU A 60 -0.38 13.03 12.26
CA GLU A 60 -1.01 14.35 12.07
C GLU A 60 -2.45 14.43 12.62
N ASP A 61 -3.14 13.30 12.78
CA ASP A 61 -4.46 13.21 13.42
C ASP A 61 -4.44 13.54 14.92
N THR A 62 -3.27 13.70 15.56
CA THR A 62 -3.14 14.05 16.98
C THR A 62 -2.92 15.54 17.29
N GLU A 63 -2.67 16.40 16.30
CA GLU A 63 -2.32 17.82 16.51
C GLU A 63 -3.18 18.78 15.65
N GLY A 64 -4.50 18.55 15.57
CA GLY A 64 -5.38 19.55 14.95
C GLY A 64 -6.84 19.14 14.74
N SER A 65 -7.67 19.17 15.78
CA SER A 65 -8.81 20.11 15.90
C SER A 65 -9.69 19.82 17.13
#